data_AF-A0A5R9KKG6-F1
#
_entry.id   AF-A0A5R9KKG6-F1
#
_cell.length_a   1.000
_cell.length_b   1.000
_cell.length_c   1.000
_cell.angle_alpha   90.00
_cell.angle_beta   90.00
_cell.angle_gamma   90.00
#
_symmetry.space_group_name_H-M   'P 1'
#
loop_
_entity.id
_entity.type
_entity.pdbx_description
1 polymer ?
#
loop_
_entity_poly.entity_id
_entity_poly.type
_entity_poly.pdbx_seq_one_letter_code
_entity_poly.pdbx_strand_id
1 'polypeptide(L)'
;MPDVEKSKFIKEKFRIIQSAKTIEELISIENSNILRNYKMDAETYPKIGFMITPNEIKILKERGVLSENYELVKGGVDSIEDPLTKILYAMIWKNGDLKKIKHIIRGAAETSNINSGTLPDDAIVFYQFGKYLSGKSGEPIIDQHVLRAFGIFKASNLREVAPWRTFKLVTSAHHDLIKEYIDWLSSDIIQPELRAINNYSYYIDRVLFALGKYAKR
;
A
#
# COMPACT_ATOMS: atom_id res chain seq x y z
N MET A 1 -0.74 -26.76 1.91
CA MET A 1 0.00 -26.65 3.19
C MET A 1 -0.96 -26.21 4.29
N PRO A 2 -0.92 -26.85 5.48
CA PRO A 2 -1.79 -26.53 6.61
C PRO A 2 -1.62 -25.09 7.14
N ASP A 3 -2.66 -24.55 7.78
CA ASP A 3 -2.63 -23.21 8.41
C ASP A 3 -1.49 -23.05 9.43
N VAL A 4 -1.19 -24.13 10.15
CA VAL A 4 -0.12 -24.16 11.16
C VAL A 4 1.24 -23.84 10.54
N GLU A 5 1.59 -24.52 9.46
CA GLU A 5 2.88 -24.35 8.79
C GLU A 5 3.01 -22.97 8.16
N LYS A 6 1.93 -22.47 7.54
CA LYS A 6 1.89 -21.12 6.98
C LYS A 6 2.04 -20.04 8.05
N SER A 7 1.31 -20.16 9.15
CA SER A 7 1.40 -19.22 10.27
C SER A 7 2.80 -19.23 10.87
N LYS A 8 3.39 -20.40 11.09
CA LYS A 8 4.77 -20.55 11.58
C LYS A 8 5.77 -19.89 10.64
N PHE A 9 5.67 -20.17 9.34
CA PHE A 9 6.54 -19.59 8.32
C PHE A 9 6.44 -18.07 8.26
N ILE A 10 5.22 -17.52 8.26
CA ILE A 10 5.00 -16.06 8.26
C ILE A 10 5.59 -15.42 9.52
N LYS A 11 5.30 -15.97 10.70
CA LYS A 11 5.84 -15.46 11.97
C LYS A 11 7.37 -15.51 12.02
N GLU A 12 7.98 -16.54 11.47
CA GLU A 12 9.44 -16.61 11.30
C GLU A 12 9.95 -15.46 10.42
N LYS A 13 9.34 -15.22 9.25
CA LYS A 13 9.78 -14.13 8.37
C LYS A 13 9.57 -12.75 8.97
N PHE A 14 8.52 -12.54 9.75
CA PHE A 14 8.35 -11.31 10.53
C PHE A 14 9.51 -11.08 11.51
N ARG A 15 9.99 -12.12 12.22
CA ARG A 15 11.17 -11.96 13.09
C ARG A 15 12.41 -11.53 12.31
N ILE A 16 12.61 -12.08 11.11
CA ILE A 16 13.73 -11.69 10.24
C ILE A 16 13.60 -10.23 9.81
N ILE A 17 12.39 -9.79 9.42
CA ILE A 17 12.12 -8.38 9.07
C ILE A 17 12.44 -7.46 10.26
N GLN A 18 12.04 -7.84 11.47
CA GLN A 18 12.28 -7.06 12.69
C GLN A 18 13.77 -6.95 13.07
N SER A 19 14.57 -7.93 12.69
CA SER A 19 16.03 -7.92 12.90
C SER A 19 16.82 -7.33 11.73
N ALA A 20 16.19 -7.10 10.57
CA ALA A 20 16.87 -6.61 9.38
C ALA A 20 17.32 -5.16 9.57
N LYS A 21 18.54 -4.88 9.14
CA LYS A 21 19.20 -3.56 9.18
C LYS A 21 19.39 -2.98 7.78
N THR A 22 19.27 -3.81 6.75
CA THR A 22 19.57 -3.44 5.35
C THR A 22 18.43 -3.84 4.41
N ILE A 23 18.40 -3.22 3.23
CA ILE A 23 17.43 -3.58 2.18
C ILE A 23 17.75 -4.96 1.61
N GLU A 24 19.02 -5.31 1.50
CA GLU A 24 19.51 -6.59 0.99
C GLU A 24 19.00 -7.76 1.83
N GLU A 25 18.93 -7.60 3.16
CA GLU A 25 18.34 -8.59 4.05
C GLU A 25 16.84 -8.79 3.76
N LEU A 26 16.08 -7.72 3.51
CA LEU A 26 14.68 -7.83 3.09
C LEU A 26 14.54 -8.51 1.72
N ILE A 27 15.39 -8.15 0.76
CA ILE A 27 15.45 -8.74 -0.58
C ILE A 27 15.78 -10.25 -0.49
N SER A 28 16.61 -10.66 0.47
CA SER A 28 16.94 -12.08 0.67
C SER A 28 15.70 -12.91 1.07
N ILE A 29 14.75 -12.33 1.81
CA ILE A 29 13.52 -13.00 2.23
C ILE A 29 12.64 -13.32 1.01
N GLU A 30 12.38 -12.32 0.16
CA GLU A 30 11.55 -12.49 -1.04
C GLU A 30 12.19 -13.43 -2.08
N ASN A 31 13.53 -13.51 -2.12
CA ASN A 31 14.26 -14.38 -3.03
C ASN A 31 14.47 -15.81 -2.49
N SER A 32 13.96 -16.12 -1.30
CA SER A 32 13.97 -17.49 -0.80
C SER A 32 13.27 -18.47 -1.76
N ASN A 33 13.69 -19.74 -1.77
CA ASN A 33 13.14 -20.78 -2.66
C ASN A 33 11.61 -20.89 -2.61
N ILE A 34 11.01 -20.55 -1.46
CA ILE A 34 9.57 -20.59 -1.24
C ILE A 34 8.90 -19.33 -1.82
N LEU A 35 9.46 -18.13 -1.60
CA LEU A 35 8.81 -16.86 -1.95
C LEU A 35 9.14 -16.32 -3.34
N ARG A 36 10.19 -16.82 -4.01
CA ARG A 36 10.61 -16.33 -5.34
C ARG A 36 9.50 -16.34 -6.40
N ASN A 37 8.54 -17.27 -6.30
CA ASN A 37 7.40 -17.39 -7.22
C ASN A 37 6.21 -16.49 -6.84
N TYR A 38 6.30 -15.79 -5.71
CA TYR A 38 5.23 -14.99 -5.13
C TYR A 38 5.57 -13.50 -5.06
N LYS A 39 6.82 -13.11 -5.30
CA LYS A 39 7.23 -11.71 -5.33
C LYS A 39 6.54 -10.93 -6.45
N MET A 40 6.52 -9.61 -6.29
CA MET A 40 6.14 -8.69 -7.35
C MET A 40 7.24 -8.71 -8.41
N ASP A 41 6.84 -8.79 -9.68
CA ASP A 41 7.77 -8.68 -10.79
C ASP A 41 8.10 -7.21 -11.01
N ALA A 42 9.34 -6.81 -10.74
CA ALA A 42 9.78 -5.42 -10.84
C ALA A 42 9.93 -4.95 -12.30
N GLU A 43 10.07 -5.86 -13.26
CA GLU A 43 10.09 -5.51 -14.70
C GLU A 43 8.67 -5.15 -15.17
N THR A 44 7.68 -5.92 -14.73
CA THR A 44 6.27 -5.66 -15.06
C THR A 44 5.67 -4.52 -14.22
N TYR A 45 6.08 -4.39 -12.96
CA TYR A 45 5.56 -3.41 -12.00
C TYR A 45 6.72 -2.63 -11.36
N PRO A 46 7.34 -1.70 -12.10
CA PRO A 46 8.46 -0.93 -11.59
C PRO A 46 8.04 -0.05 -10.41
N LYS A 47 9.00 0.21 -9.52
CA LYS A 47 8.82 1.15 -8.42
C LYS A 47 8.45 2.53 -8.98
N ILE A 48 7.45 3.16 -8.38
CA ILE A 48 7.10 4.54 -8.70
C ILE A 48 8.17 5.47 -8.12
N GLY A 49 8.82 6.24 -8.99
CA GLY A 49 9.93 7.14 -8.63
C GLY A 49 9.53 8.61 -8.47
N PHE A 50 8.29 8.97 -8.79
CA PHE A 50 7.76 10.32 -8.63
C PHE A 50 6.92 10.45 -7.36
N MET A 51 6.64 11.69 -6.96
CA MET A 51 5.72 12.03 -5.89
C MET A 51 4.63 12.95 -6.42
N ILE A 52 3.51 13.03 -5.71
CA ILE A 52 2.45 14.01 -5.95
C ILE A 52 2.50 15.03 -4.81
N THR A 53 2.76 16.28 -5.17
CA THR A 53 2.85 17.38 -4.19
C THR A 53 1.49 18.05 -3.97
N PRO A 54 1.26 18.64 -2.78
CA PRO A 54 0.06 19.44 -2.54
C PRO A 54 -0.09 20.61 -3.52
N ASN A 55 1.02 21.16 -4.03
CA ASN A 55 1.00 22.25 -5.00
C ASN A 55 0.48 21.80 -6.37
N GLU A 56 0.86 20.61 -6.84
CA GLU A 56 0.31 20.05 -8.09
C GLU A 56 -1.21 19.86 -7.98
N ILE A 57 -1.70 19.39 -6.83
CA ILE A 57 -3.15 19.24 -6.58
C ILE A 57 -3.84 20.60 -6.56
N LYS A 58 -3.23 21.61 -5.94
CA LYS A 58 -3.73 23.00 -5.92
C LYS A 58 -3.85 23.57 -7.33
N ILE A 59 -2.82 23.39 -8.17
CA ILE A 59 -2.83 23.81 -9.58
C ILE A 59 -3.99 23.15 -10.35
N LEU A 60 -4.24 21.86 -10.12
CA LEU A 60 -5.34 21.14 -10.78
C LEU A 60 -6.72 21.68 -10.35
N LYS A 61 -6.89 22.07 -9.08
CA LYS A 61 -8.10 22.77 -8.62
C LYS A 61 -8.26 24.14 -9.28
N GLU A 62 -7.20 24.95 -9.29
CA GLU A 62 -7.21 26.29 -9.90
C GLU A 62 -7.50 26.26 -11.40
N ARG A 63 -7.06 25.20 -12.10
CA ARG A 63 -7.35 24.97 -13.52
C ARG A 63 -8.76 24.43 -13.79
N GLY A 64 -9.56 24.18 -12.75
CA GLY A 64 -10.90 23.60 -12.89
C GLY A 64 -10.91 22.13 -13.33
N VAL A 65 -9.79 21.42 -13.22
CA VAL A 65 -9.71 19.98 -13.50
C VAL A 65 -10.30 19.18 -12.34
N LEU A 66 -10.08 19.65 -11.11
CA LEU A 66 -10.57 19.06 -9.87
C LEU A 66 -11.56 19.99 -9.17
N SER A 67 -12.57 19.40 -8.55
CA SER A 67 -13.45 20.08 -7.61
C SER A 67 -12.78 20.23 -6.24
N GLU A 68 -13.40 21.00 -5.35
CA GLU A 68 -12.91 21.11 -3.96
C GLU A 68 -12.86 19.78 -3.22
N ASN A 69 -13.74 18.84 -3.59
CA ASN A 69 -13.82 17.49 -3.03
C ASN A 69 -12.90 16.48 -3.75
N TYR A 70 -11.92 16.95 -4.53
CA TYR A 70 -10.95 16.12 -5.28
C TYR A 70 -11.57 15.26 -6.39
N GLU A 71 -12.79 15.58 -6.83
CA GLU A 71 -13.45 14.87 -7.93
C GLU A 71 -13.08 15.52 -9.27
N LEU A 72 -12.91 14.71 -10.32
CA LEU A 72 -12.71 15.24 -11.67
C LEU A 72 -13.95 16.00 -12.12
N VAL A 73 -13.78 17.25 -12.54
CA VAL A 73 -14.88 18.09 -13.05
C VAL A 73 -15.25 17.61 -14.46
N LYS A 74 -16.56 17.57 -14.75
CA LYS A 74 -17.05 17.22 -16.09
C LYS A 74 -16.50 18.21 -17.12
N GLY A 75 -15.82 17.69 -18.14
CA GLY A 75 -15.15 18.48 -19.17
C GLY A 75 -13.82 19.11 -18.75
N GLY A 76 -13.41 18.95 -17.48
CA GLY A 76 -12.11 19.43 -16.98
C GLY A 76 -10.90 18.70 -17.58
N VAL A 77 -11.14 17.63 -18.34
CA VAL A 77 -10.13 16.85 -19.04
C VAL A 77 -10.19 17.02 -20.57
N ASP A 78 -11.18 17.75 -21.09
CA ASP A 78 -11.40 17.90 -22.54
C ASP A 78 -10.28 18.72 -23.21
N SER A 79 -9.60 19.56 -22.43
CA SER A 79 -8.46 20.38 -22.83
C SER A 79 -7.10 19.68 -22.67
N ILE A 80 -7.07 18.42 -22.21
CA ILE A 80 -5.82 17.67 -22.10
C ILE A 80 -5.34 17.33 -23.51
N GLU A 81 -4.18 17.87 -23.90
CA GLU A 81 -3.59 17.60 -25.22
C GLU A 81 -2.59 16.44 -25.21
N ASP A 82 -1.93 16.22 -24.06
CA ASP A 82 -0.88 15.21 -23.90
C ASP A 82 -1.37 13.78 -24.25
N PRO A 83 -0.77 13.13 -25.27
CA PRO A 83 -1.20 11.81 -25.73
C PRO A 83 -1.15 10.74 -24.64
N LEU A 84 -0.13 10.76 -23.77
CA LEU A 84 -0.01 9.79 -22.69
C LEU A 84 -1.15 9.94 -21.69
N THR A 85 -1.47 11.17 -21.29
CA THR A 85 -2.57 11.47 -20.37
C THR A 85 -3.92 11.06 -20.94
N LYS A 86 -4.15 11.25 -22.25
CA LYS A 86 -5.37 10.76 -22.94
C LYS A 86 -5.51 9.25 -22.84
N ILE A 87 -4.43 8.51 -23.09
CA ILE A 87 -4.41 7.04 -23.01
C ILE A 87 -4.69 6.58 -21.56
N LEU A 88 -4.01 7.17 -20.58
CA LEU A 88 -4.20 6.85 -19.17
C LEU A 88 -5.64 7.14 -18.72
N TYR A 89 -6.19 8.31 -19.10
CA TYR A 89 -7.58 8.65 -18.81
C TYR A 89 -8.55 7.64 -19.43
N ALA A 90 -8.36 7.28 -20.71
CA ALA A 90 -9.19 6.31 -21.40
C ALA A 90 -9.16 4.92 -20.73
N MET A 91 -7.98 4.49 -20.27
CA MET A 91 -7.84 3.24 -19.50
C MET A 91 -8.61 3.28 -18.19
N ILE A 92 -8.48 4.36 -17.42
CA ILE A 92 -9.16 4.53 -16.14
C ILE A 92 -10.69 4.58 -16.35
N TRP A 93 -11.15 5.30 -17.37
CA TRP A 93 -12.57 5.35 -17.76
C TRP A 93 -13.10 3.97 -18.12
N LYS A 94 -12.39 3.23 -18.99
CA LYS A 94 -12.76 1.88 -19.43
C LYS A 94 -12.89 0.91 -18.25
N ASN A 95 -12.01 1.04 -17.26
CA ASN A 95 -12.01 0.17 -16.07
C ASN A 95 -13.05 0.59 -15.01
N GLY A 96 -13.77 1.70 -15.22
CA GLY A 96 -14.73 2.22 -14.24
C GLY A 96 -14.07 2.84 -12.99
N ASP A 97 -12.79 3.21 -13.10
CA ASP A 97 -11.94 3.58 -11.96
C ASP A 97 -11.88 5.09 -11.72
N LEU A 98 -12.56 5.92 -12.51
CA LEU A 98 -12.53 7.38 -12.37
C LEU A 98 -12.93 7.86 -10.97
N LYS A 99 -13.92 7.21 -10.35
CA LYS A 99 -14.36 7.54 -8.99
C LYS A 99 -13.31 7.24 -7.93
N LYS A 100 -12.31 6.40 -8.22
CA LYS A 100 -11.24 6.03 -7.29
C LYS A 100 -10.12 7.06 -7.24
N ILE A 101 -9.94 7.86 -8.30
CA ILE A 101 -8.91 8.90 -8.40
C ILE A 101 -8.98 9.85 -7.21
N LYS A 102 -10.19 10.28 -6.81
CA LYS A 102 -10.36 11.22 -5.69
C LYS A 102 -9.72 10.73 -4.39
N HIS A 103 -9.69 9.42 -4.14
CA HIS A 103 -9.08 8.85 -2.93
C HIS A 103 -7.55 8.94 -3.00
N ILE A 104 -6.95 8.70 -4.17
CA ILE A 104 -5.50 8.87 -4.37
C ILE A 104 -5.11 10.34 -4.17
N ILE A 105 -5.85 11.27 -4.79
CA ILE A 105 -5.58 12.70 -4.68
C ILE A 105 -5.74 13.15 -3.22
N ARG A 106 -6.83 12.74 -2.57
CA ARG A 106 -7.09 13.05 -1.15
C ARG A 106 -5.96 12.53 -0.25
N GLY A 107 -5.51 11.29 -0.45
CA GLY A 107 -4.38 10.72 0.29
C GLY A 107 -3.07 11.48 0.09
N ALA A 108 -2.79 11.91 -1.15
CA ALA A 108 -1.61 12.70 -1.45
C ALA A 108 -1.69 14.15 -0.89
N ALA A 109 -2.88 14.73 -0.78
CA ALA A 109 -3.10 16.07 -0.27
C ALA A 109 -3.12 16.17 1.28
N GLU A 110 -3.67 15.16 1.96
CA GLU A 110 -3.97 15.21 3.41
C GLU A 110 -2.76 14.92 4.33
N THR A 111 -1.53 15.04 3.84
CA THR A 111 -0.30 14.67 4.56
C THR A 111 -0.04 15.45 5.86
N SER A 112 -0.75 16.56 6.07
CA SER A 112 -0.52 17.54 7.14
C SER A 112 -1.31 17.28 8.43
N ASN A 113 -2.39 16.48 8.40
CA ASN A 113 -3.27 16.29 9.56
C ASN A 113 -3.31 14.83 10.01
N ILE A 114 -2.28 14.41 10.74
CA ILE A 114 -2.23 13.12 11.44
C ILE A 114 -3.38 12.99 12.47
N ASN A 115 -3.99 14.11 12.89
CA ASN A 115 -4.93 14.17 14.00
C ASN A 115 -6.40 14.39 13.62
N SER A 116 -6.78 14.40 12.34
CA SER A 116 -8.19 14.55 11.95
C SER A 116 -8.66 13.46 10.99
N GLY A 117 -9.38 12.48 11.53
CA GLY A 117 -10.47 11.84 10.80
C GLY A 117 -10.20 10.42 10.34
N THR A 118 -11.02 9.51 10.86
CA THR A 118 -11.43 8.22 10.32
C THR A 118 -10.92 7.91 8.91
N LEU A 119 -10.20 6.79 8.76
CA LEU A 119 -9.89 6.20 7.45
C LEU A 119 -11.19 6.15 6.61
N PRO A 120 -11.17 6.55 5.33
CA PRO A 120 -12.37 6.53 4.51
C PRO A 120 -12.90 5.10 4.40
N ASP A 121 -14.21 4.94 4.64
CA ASP A 121 -14.88 3.64 4.59
C ASP A 121 -14.83 3.00 3.18
N ASP A 122 -14.71 3.84 2.15
CA ASP A 122 -14.58 3.45 0.75
C ASP A 122 -13.14 3.64 0.23
N ALA A 123 -12.69 2.67 -0.58
CA ALA A 123 -11.46 2.76 -1.36
C ALA A 123 -10.18 3.05 -0.53
N ILE A 124 -10.11 2.56 0.71
CA ILE A 124 -8.99 2.80 1.65
C ILE A 124 -7.60 2.49 1.06
N VAL A 125 -7.50 1.43 0.25
CA VAL A 125 -6.25 1.06 -0.45
C VAL A 125 -5.79 2.17 -1.38
N PHE A 126 -6.70 2.85 -2.09
CA PHE A 126 -6.37 3.97 -2.97
C PHE A 126 -5.99 5.22 -2.17
N TYR A 127 -6.67 5.46 -1.05
CA TYR A 127 -6.30 6.54 -0.14
C TYR A 127 -4.88 6.37 0.41
N GLN A 128 -4.57 5.18 0.93
CA GLN A 128 -3.24 4.87 1.44
C GLN A 128 -2.17 4.90 0.34
N PHE A 129 -2.51 4.44 -0.88
CA PHE A 129 -1.62 4.58 -2.02
C PHE A 129 -1.35 6.06 -2.37
N GLY A 130 -2.35 6.93 -2.26
CA GLY A 130 -2.16 8.38 -2.34
C GLY A 130 -1.18 8.91 -1.30
N LYS A 131 -1.30 8.47 -0.05
CA LYS A 131 -0.34 8.84 1.01
C LYS A 131 1.08 8.37 0.69
N TYR A 132 1.25 7.16 0.18
CA TYR A 132 2.54 6.68 -0.32
C TYR A 132 3.10 7.58 -1.43
N LEU A 133 2.27 7.97 -2.40
CA LEU A 133 2.67 8.86 -3.50
C LEU A 133 3.01 10.28 -3.04
N SER A 134 2.65 10.70 -1.83
CA SER A 134 3.12 11.98 -1.30
C SER A 134 4.62 12.01 -1.01
N GLY A 135 5.26 10.84 -0.92
CA GLY A 135 6.68 10.70 -0.57
C GLY A 135 7.00 10.88 0.91
N LYS A 136 5.98 10.99 1.77
CA LYS A 136 6.17 11.02 3.21
C LYS A 136 6.77 9.69 3.69
N SER A 137 7.91 9.78 4.39
CA SER A 137 8.60 8.60 4.91
C SER A 137 7.70 7.77 5.82
N GLY A 138 7.77 6.45 5.68
CA GLY A 138 7.02 5.49 6.49
C GLY A 138 5.58 5.25 6.03
N GLU A 139 5.06 5.94 5.02
CA GLU A 139 3.75 5.61 4.44
C GLU A 139 3.84 4.31 3.62
N PRO A 140 3.07 3.26 3.95
CA PRO A 140 3.10 2.00 3.21
C PRO A 140 2.21 1.99 1.97
N ILE A 141 2.48 1.04 1.07
CA ILE A 141 1.56 0.58 0.04
C ILE A 141 0.74 -0.58 0.62
N ILE A 142 -0.49 -0.29 1.06
CA ILE A 142 -1.37 -1.31 1.63
C ILE A 142 -2.18 -1.97 0.53
N ASP A 143 -2.15 -3.31 0.49
CA ASP A 143 -3.07 -4.11 -0.29
C ASP A 143 -3.59 -5.33 0.51
N GLN A 144 -4.43 -6.15 -0.13
CA GLN A 144 -4.98 -7.35 0.50
C GLN A 144 -3.91 -8.38 0.89
N HIS A 145 -2.77 -8.44 0.20
CA HIS A 145 -1.71 -9.41 0.46
C HIS A 145 -0.85 -8.97 1.65
N VAL A 146 -0.52 -7.68 1.72
CA VAL A 146 0.15 -7.04 2.85
C VAL A 146 -0.66 -7.27 4.14
N LEU A 147 -1.95 -6.90 4.13
CA LEU A 147 -2.81 -7.09 5.30
C LEU A 147 -3.04 -8.55 5.66
N ARG A 148 -3.08 -9.46 4.67
CA ARG A 148 -3.14 -10.90 4.94
C ARG A 148 -1.91 -11.39 5.69
N ALA A 149 -0.72 -11.02 5.25
CA ALA A 149 0.52 -11.42 5.93
C ALA A 149 0.55 -10.84 7.36
N PHE A 150 0.24 -9.56 7.51
CA PHE A 150 0.24 -8.88 8.81
C PHE A 150 -0.82 -9.43 9.77
N GLY A 151 -2.05 -9.67 9.31
CA GLY A 151 -3.11 -10.29 10.10
C GLY A 151 -2.73 -11.68 10.61
N ILE A 152 -2.11 -12.52 9.76
CA ILE A 152 -1.62 -13.85 10.18
C ILE A 152 -0.49 -13.75 11.20
N PHE A 153 0.38 -12.74 11.08
CA PHE A 153 1.42 -12.47 12.07
C PHE A 153 0.81 -12.09 13.43
N LYS A 154 -0.21 -11.22 13.43
CA LYS A 154 -0.94 -10.76 14.62
C LYS A 154 -1.85 -11.82 15.24
N ALA A 155 -2.24 -12.84 14.49
CA ALA A 155 -3.13 -13.89 14.96
C ALA A 155 -2.58 -14.59 16.23
N SER A 156 -3.39 -14.60 17.29
CA SER A 156 -3.03 -15.19 18.58
C SER A 156 -3.22 -16.71 18.58
N ASN A 157 -4.11 -17.21 17.74
CA ASN A 157 -4.41 -18.64 17.60
C ASN A 157 -4.70 -19.01 16.13
N LEU A 158 -4.76 -20.32 15.87
CA LEU A 158 -4.94 -20.85 14.51
C LEU A 158 -6.32 -20.55 13.90
N ARG A 159 -7.36 -20.34 14.73
CA ARG A 159 -8.72 -20.05 14.22
C ARG A 159 -8.78 -18.68 13.56
N GLU A 160 -7.94 -17.74 13.98
CA GLU A 160 -7.81 -16.40 13.39
C GLU A 160 -7.05 -16.42 12.05
N VAL A 161 -6.24 -17.45 11.77
CA VAL A 161 -5.43 -17.52 10.54
C VAL A 161 -6.29 -17.68 9.29
N ALA A 162 -7.32 -18.53 9.34
CA ALA A 162 -8.15 -18.85 8.19
C ALA A 162 -8.94 -17.63 7.64
N PRO A 163 -9.57 -16.77 8.48
CA PRO A 163 -10.15 -15.50 8.03
C PRO A 163 -9.17 -14.61 7.28
N TRP A 164 -7.95 -14.42 7.81
CA TRP A 164 -6.94 -13.60 7.15
C TRP A 164 -6.51 -14.18 5.80
N ARG A 165 -6.39 -15.50 5.69
CA ARG A 165 -6.06 -16.15 4.42
C ARG A 165 -7.12 -15.98 3.34
N THR A 166 -8.39 -15.87 3.71
CA THR A 166 -9.52 -16.04 2.80
C THR A 166 -10.21 -14.74 2.41
N PHE A 167 -9.99 -13.63 3.12
CA PHE A 167 -10.61 -12.36 2.74
C PHE A 167 -10.13 -11.90 1.34
N LYS A 168 -11.06 -11.30 0.60
CA LYS A 168 -10.90 -10.92 -0.81
C LYS A 168 -10.80 -9.42 -1.04
N LEU A 169 -11.33 -8.62 -0.13
CA LEU A 169 -11.39 -7.17 -0.26
C LEU A 169 -11.01 -6.54 1.07
N VAL A 170 -10.19 -5.49 1.00
CA VAL A 170 -9.94 -4.61 2.14
C VAL A 170 -11.17 -3.72 2.30
N THR A 171 -11.70 -3.67 3.51
CA THR A 171 -12.92 -2.94 3.88
C THR A 171 -12.70 -2.18 5.19
N SER A 172 -13.68 -1.39 5.62
CA SER A 172 -13.65 -0.68 6.90
C SER A 172 -13.40 -1.58 8.12
N ALA A 173 -13.78 -2.87 8.05
CA ALA A 173 -13.46 -3.85 9.08
C ALA A 173 -11.94 -4.08 9.30
N HIS A 174 -11.10 -3.62 8.37
CA HIS A 174 -9.65 -3.74 8.43
C HIS A 174 -8.96 -2.45 8.90
N HIS A 175 -9.72 -1.39 9.22
CA HIS A 175 -9.16 -0.08 9.59
C HIS A 175 -8.20 -0.16 10.78
N ASP A 176 -8.55 -0.92 11.82
CA ASP A 176 -7.69 -1.06 12.99
C ASP A 176 -6.41 -1.83 12.66
N LEU A 177 -6.50 -2.90 11.85
CA LEU A 177 -5.32 -3.63 11.36
C LEU A 177 -4.40 -2.74 10.51
N ILE A 178 -4.96 -1.84 9.71
CA ILE A 178 -4.21 -0.86 8.92
C ILE A 178 -3.45 0.10 9.83
N LYS A 179 -4.11 0.66 10.85
CA LYS A 179 -3.46 1.54 11.83
C LYS A 179 -2.35 0.81 12.58
N GLU A 180 -2.64 -0.40 13.07
CA GLU A 180 -1.64 -1.24 13.72
C GLU A 180 -0.45 -1.54 12.82
N TYR A 181 -0.66 -1.69 11.51
CA TYR A 181 0.43 -1.90 10.56
C TYR A 181 1.31 -0.65 10.39
N ILE A 182 0.68 0.51 10.24
CA ILE A 182 1.38 1.81 10.14
C ILE A 182 2.18 2.08 11.43
N ASP A 183 1.58 1.83 12.58
CA ASP A 183 2.22 1.96 13.88
C ASP A 183 3.37 0.97 14.03
N TRP A 184 3.18 -0.28 13.61
CA TRP A 184 4.21 -1.31 13.63
C TRP A 184 5.43 -0.94 12.78
N LEU A 185 5.22 -0.42 11.56
CA LEU A 185 6.31 0.07 10.70
C LEU A 185 7.11 1.19 11.37
N SER A 186 6.42 2.11 12.04
CA SER A 186 7.03 3.27 12.68
C SER A 186 7.63 2.98 14.05
N SER A 187 7.32 1.81 14.64
CA SER A 187 7.74 1.44 16.00
C SER A 187 9.22 1.11 16.13
N ASP A 188 9.69 1.05 17.38
CA ASP A 188 11.07 0.66 17.72
C ASP A 188 11.34 -0.85 17.57
N ILE A 189 10.32 -1.62 17.17
CA ILE A 189 10.50 -3.03 16.79
C ILE A 189 11.28 -3.15 15.47
N ILE A 190 11.18 -2.15 14.58
CA ILE A 190 11.98 -2.10 13.35
C ILE A 190 13.32 -1.43 13.65
N GLN A 191 14.41 -2.08 13.23
CA GLN A 191 15.76 -1.58 13.48
C GLN A 191 15.92 -0.14 12.99
N PRO A 192 16.55 0.75 13.80
CA PRO A 192 16.73 2.14 13.43
C PRO A 192 17.55 2.31 12.16
N GLU A 193 18.53 1.42 11.90
CA GLU A 193 19.32 1.41 10.67
C GLU A 193 18.45 1.24 9.43
N LEU A 194 17.47 0.32 9.50
CA LEU A 194 16.54 0.09 8.40
C LEU A 194 15.55 1.26 8.26
N ARG A 195 15.01 1.79 9.38
CA ARG A 195 14.09 2.94 9.35
C ARG A 195 14.72 4.22 8.82
N ALA A 196 16.04 4.37 8.94
CA ALA A 196 16.79 5.49 8.39
C ALA A 196 16.90 5.46 6.85
N ILE A 197 16.65 4.31 6.22
CA ILE A 197 16.70 4.17 4.76
C ILE A 197 15.42 4.76 4.17
N ASN A 198 15.57 5.69 3.24
CA ASN A 198 14.43 6.30 2.56
C ASN A 198 13.56 5.22 1.88
N ASN A 199 12.25 5.28 2.10
CA ASN A 199 11.28 4.31 1.59
C ASN A 199 11.54 2.84 2.01
N TYR A 200 12.09 2.59 3.19
CA TYR A 200 12.24 1.21 3.71
C TYR A 200 10.91 0.44 3.75
N SER A 201 9.80 1.14 4.04
CA SER A 201 8.44 0.57 4.08
C SER A 201 8.07 -0.14 2.79
N TYR A 202 8.44 0.39 1.62
CA TYR A 202 8.21 -0.23 0.32
C TYR A 202 8.82 -1.64 0.21
N TYR A 203 10.00 -1.86 0.78
CA TYR A 203 10.65 -3.16 0.74
C TYR A 203 10.01 -4.15 1.71
N ILE A 204 9.54 -3.67 2.87
CA ILE A 204 8.72 -4.47 3.78
C ILE A 204 7.39 -4.86 3.09
N ASP A 205 6.70 -3.90 2.48
CA ASP A 205 5.44 -4.14 1.75
C ASP A 205 5.61 -5.21 0.66
N ARG A 206 6.73 -5.20 -0.07
CA ARG A 206 7.05 -6.25 -1.07
C ARG A 206 7.19 -7.63 -0.46
N VAL A 207 7.91 -7.74 0.66
CA VAL A 207 8.05 -9.01 1.38
C VAL A 207 6.68 -9.48 1.88
N LEU A 208 5.88 -8.59 2.46
CA LEU A 208 4.54 -8.91 2.94
C LEU A 208 3.58 -9.28 1.82
N PHE A 209 3.68 -8.65 0.65
CA PHE A 209 2.94 -9.03 -0.55
C PHE A 209 3.24 -10.49 -0.93
N ALA A 210 4.52 -10.85 -1.02
CA ALA A 210 4.94 -12.21 -1.35
C ALA A 210 4.44 -13.22 -0.31
N LEU A 211 4.58 -12.91 0.98
CA LEU A 211 4.07 -13.71 2.10
C LEU A 211 2.55 -13.88 2.03
N GLY A 212 1.80 -12.81 1.75
CA GLY A 212 0.35 -12.85 1.64
C GLY A 212 -0.14 -13.62 0.40
N LYS A 213 0.58 -13.55 -0.71
CA LYS A 213 0.28 -14.34 -1.91
C LYS A 213 0.58 -15.83 -1.67
N TYR A 214 1.66 -16.15 -0.97
CA TYR A 214 1.98 -17.49 -0.50
C TYR A 214 0.92 -18.03 0.46
N ALA A 215 0.54 -17.24 1.47
CA ALA A 215 -0.45 -17.63 2.47
C ALA A 215 -1.81 -18.04 1.86
N LYS A 216 -2.23 -17.33 0.82
CA LYS A 216 -3.48 -17.58 0.10
C LYS A 216 -3.54 -18.99 -0.50
N ARG A 217 -2.42 -19.49 -1.06
CA ARG A 217 -2.34 -20.79 -1.75
C ARG A 217 -2.21 -21.95 -0.78
#